data_AF-T1AAV7-F1
#
_entry.id   AF-T1AAV7-F1
#
_cell.length_a   1.000
_cell.length_b   1.000
_cell.length_c   1.000
_cell.angle_alpha   90.00
_cell.angle_beta   90.00
_cell.angle_gamma   90.00
#
_symmetry.space_group_name_H-M   'P 1'
#
loop_
_entity.id
_entity.type
_entity.pdbx_description
1 polymer ?
#
loop_
_entity_poly.entity_id
_entity_poly.type
_entity_poly.pdbx_seq_one_letter_code
_entity_poly.pdbx_strand_id
1 'polypeptide(L)'
;MYRDVLAHYGVTALPCKVRDPDRKGKVESGVAHAQKTPLKGKKFESLEEAQAYLDHWEEHWADKRIHGRTKRQVAAMFAEEKPFLQALPLEPFRYYQYGERTVHLDGCVEVEAAYYGV
;
A
#
# COMPACT_ATOMS: atom_id res chain seq x y z
N MET A 1 -5.93 8.72 -11.70
CA MET A 1 -4.96 8.20 -10.72
C MET A 1 -5.35 6.85 -10.11
N TYR A 2 -6.32 6.74 -9.19
CA TYR A 2 -6.60 5.46 -8.50
C TYR A 2 -6.89 4.28 -9.44
N ARG A 3 -7.74 4.48 -10.45
CA ARG A 3 -8.02 3.49 -11.51
C ARG A 3 -6.74 3.04 -12.24
N ASP A 4 -5.83 3.96 -12.51
CA ASP A 4 -4.64 3.68 -13.32
C ASP A 4 -3.58 2.96 -12.48
N VAL A 5 -3.53 3.20 -11.16
CA VAL A 5 -2.77 2.37 -10.20
C VAL A 5 -3.25 0.93 -10.23
N LEU A 6 -4.57 0.73 -10.17
CA LEU A 6 -5.18 -0.60 -10.23
C LEU A 6 -4.83 -1.32 -11.54
N ALA A 7 -4.93 -0.61 -12.66
CA ALA A 7 -4.55 -1.15 -13.97
C ALA A 7 -3.05 -1.49 -14.05
N HIS A 8 -2.17 -0.63 -13.54
CA HIS A 8 -0.71 -0.84 -13.55
C HIS A 8 -0.27 -2.10 -12.83
N TYR A 9 -0.91 -2.41 -11.70
CA TYR A 9 -0.61 -3.60 -10.90
C TYR A 9 -1.53 -4.79 -11.21
N GLY A 10 -2.40 -4.72 -12.21
CA GLY A 10 -3.34 -5.80 -12.55
C GLY A 10 -4.36 -6.11 -11.44
N VAL A 11 -4.65 -5.15 -10.57
CA VAL A 11 -5.53 -5.33 -9.40
C VAL A 11 -6.95 -4.90 -9.74
N THR A 12 -7.95 -5.69 -9.31
CA THR A 12 -9.36 -5.27 -9.34
C THR A 12 -9.79 -4.82 -7.95
N ALA A 13 -10.23 -3.58 -7.81
CA ALA A 13 -10.80 -3.10 -6.55
C ALA A 13 -12.20 -3.65 -6.33
N LEU A 14 -12.43 -4.22 -5.14
CA LEU A 14 -13.75 -4.69 -4.69
C LEU A 14 -14.25 -3.77 -3.57
N PRO A 15 -14.99 -2.69 -3.89
CA PRO A 15 -15.49 -1.77 -2.87
C PRO A 15 -16.58 -2.43 -2.02
N CYS A 16 -16.67 -2.04 -0.75
CA CYS A 16 -17.82 -2.36 0.08
C CYS A 16 -19.07 -1.66 -0.47
N LYS A 17 -20.25 -2.21 -0.19
CA LYS A 17 -21.51 -1.53 -0.53
C LYS A 17 -21.58 -0.20 0.23
N VAL A 18 -22.20 0.80 -0.40
CA VAL A 18 -22.45 2.10 0.23
C VAL A 18 -23.26 1.88 1.51
N ARG A 19 -22.80 2.45 2.63
CA ARG A 19 -23.41 2.35 3.97
C ARG A 19 -23.46 0.92 4.55
N ASP A 20 -22.57 0.03 4.11
CA ASP A 20 -22.44 -1.34 4.63
C ASP A 20 -21.01 -1.58 5.19
N PRO A 21 -20.65 -0.93 6.32
CA PRO A 21 -19.29 -0.97 6.88
C PRO A 21 -18.89 -2.35 7.43
N ASP A 22 -19.86 -3.15 7.86
CA ASP A 22 -19.66 -4.43 8.55
C ASP A 22 -18.94 -5.49 7.70
N ARG A 23 -18.85 -5.26 6.37
CA ARG A 23 -18.15 -6.13 5.42
C ARG A 23 -16.63 -6.02 5.45
N LYS A 24 -16.07 -5.03 6.15
CA LYS A 24 -14.62 -4.80 6.21
C LYS A 24 -13.91 -5.52 7.36
N GLY A 25 -14.61 -6.38 8.11
CA GLY A 25 -14.08 -6.99 9.34
C GLY A 25 -12.73 -7.72 9.21
N LYS A 26 -12.42 -8.36 8.08
CA LYS A 26 -11.08 -8.99 7.87
C LYS A 26 -9.96 -7.95 7.76
N VAL A 27 -10.19 -6.88 7.00
CA VAL A 27 -9.21 -5.80 6.81
C VAL A 27 -9.00 -5.07 8.13
N GLU A 28 -10.09 -4.79 8.84
CA GLU A 28 -10.05 -4.14 10.15
C GLU A 28 -9.35 -5.00 11.20
N SER A 29 -9.54 -6.32 11.17
CA SER A 29 -8.84 -7.25 12.07
C SER A 29 -7.32 -7.23 11.85
N GLY A 30 -6.86 -7.12 10.60
CA GLY A 30 -5.45 -6.96 10.27
C GLY A 30 -4.85 -5.67 10.83
N VAL A 31 -5.53 -4.54 10.61
CA VAL A 31 -5.11 -3.24 11.16
C VAL A 31 -5.11 -3.26 12.70
N ALA A 32 -6.15 -3.83 13.30
CA ALA A 32 -6.25 -3.96 14.75
C ALA A 32 -5.14 -4.83 15.33
N HIS A 33 -4.64 -5.83 14.59
CA HIS A 33 -3.49 -6.62 15.01
C HIS A 33 -2.25 -5.73 15.13
N ALA A 34 -1.86 -5.03 14.05
CA ALA A 34 -0.71 -4.14 14.05
C ALA A 34 -0.79 -3.04 15.12
N GLN A 35 -1.97 -2.46 15.34
CA GLN A 35 -2.16 -1.44 16.39
C GLN A 35 -2.01 -2.02 17.81
N LYS A 36 -2.48 -3.25 18.05
CA LYS A 36 -2.52 -3.85 19.39
C LYS A 36 -1.24 -4.59 19.76
N THR A 37 -0.43 -5.01 18.79
CA THR A 37 0.80 -5.77 19.05
C THR A 37 2.07 -4.92 18.98
N PRO A 38 2.64 -4.56 17.80
CA PRO A 38 3.89 -3.82 17.75
C PRO A 38 3.74 -2.38 18.25
N LEU A 39 2.64 -1.71 17.93
CA LEU A 39 2.52 -0.26 18.12
C LEU A 39 1.95 0.14 19.49
N LYS A 40 1.36 -0.80 20.24
CA LYS A 40 0.66 -0.48 21.48
C LYS A 40 1.63 0.09 22.52
N GLY A 41 1.39 1.34 22.92
CA GLY A 41 2.20 2.02 23.94
C GLY A 41 3.60 2.44 23.47
N LYS A 42 3.88 2.34 22.16
CA LYS A 42 5.13 2.83 21.58
C LYS A 42 5.00 4.28 21.16
N LYS A 43 6.08 5.02 21.34
CA LYS A 43 6.30 6.36 20.78
C LYS A 43 7.66 6.32 20.11
N PHE A 44 7.76 6.96 18.96
CA PHE A 44 8.97 7.04 18.16
C PHE A 44 9.31 8.52 17.98
N GLU A 45 10.60 8.82 17.90
CA GLU A 45 11.09 10.18 17.68
C GLU A 45 11.15 10.52 16.19
N SER A 46 11.15 9.50 15.32
CA SER A 46 11.12 9.64 13.86
C SER A 46 10.34 8.52 13.16
N LEU A 47 10.04 8.71 11.87
CA LEU A 47 9.41 7.68 11.04
C LEU A 47 10.39 6.55 10.72
N GLU A 48 11.68 6.86 10.58
CA GLU A 48 12.74 5.90 10.30
C GLU A 48 12.91 4.92 11.48
N GLU A 49 12.85 5.42 12.71
CA GLU A 49 12.88 4.59 13.92
C GLU A 49 11.64 3.67 13.97
N ALA A 50 10.46 4.22 13.66
CA ALA A 50 9.23 3.44 13.62
C ALA A 50 9.28 2.33 12.56
N GLN A 51 9.82 2.62 11.37
CA GLN A 51 9.98 1.66 10.28
C GLN A 51 10.95 0.54 10.69
N ALA A 52 12.14 0.88 11.18
CA ALA A 52 13.13 -0.12 11.59
C ALA A 52 12.61 -1.03 12.72
N TYR A 53 11.87 -0.47 13.68
CA TYR A 53 11.21 -1.25 14.72
C TYR A 53 10.16 -2.22 14.14
N LEU A 54 9.34 -1.77 13.19
CA LEU A 54 8.33 -2.60 12.56
C LEU A 54 8.96 -3.72 11.72
N ASP A 55 10.00 -3.43 10.93
CA ASP A 55 10.72 -4.43 10.12
C ASP A 55 11.28 -5.54 11.03
N HIS A 56 11.96 -5.15 12.11
CA HIS A 56 12.45 -6.10 13.11
C HIS A 56 11.30 -6.89 13.75
N TRP A 57 10.18 -6.23 14.04
CA TRP A 57 9.02 -6.90 14.63
C TRP A 57 8.39 -7.93 13.69
N GLU A 58 8.29 -7.60 12.41
CA GLU A 58 7.72 -8.48 11.38
C GLU A 58 8.54 -9.76 11.24
N GLU A 59 9.87 -9.63 11.09
CA GLU A 59 10.79 -10.75 10.93
C GLU A 59 10.80 -11.70 12.14
N HIS A 60 10.71 -11.15 13.35
CA HIS A 60 10.89 -11.93 14.58
C HIS A 60 9.60 -12.50 15.14
N TRP A 61 8.46 -11.81 14.98
CA TRP A 61 7.20 -12.22 15.59
C TRP A 61 6.06 -12.37 14.59
N ALA A 62 5.84 -11.42 13.69
CA ALA A 62 4.66 -11.45 12.83
C ALA A 62 4.69 -12.64 11.86
N ASP A 63 5.83 -12.86 11.21
CA ASP A 63 6.04 -13.92 10.22
C ASP A 63 6.13 -15.30 10.87
N LYS A 64 6.73 -15.36 12.06
CA LYS A 64 6.95 -16.62 12.77
C LYS A 64 5.72 -17.11 13.54
N ARG A 65 4.69 -16.28 13.73
CA ARG A 65 3.50 -16.65 14.50
C ARG A 65 2.69 -17.76 13.82
N ILE A 66 1.98 -18.54 14.63
CA ILE A 66 0.96 -19.47 14.17
C ILE A 66 -0.37 -18.74 14.03
N HIS A 67 -0.92 -18.73 12.82
CA HIS A 67 -2.16 -18.02 12.52
C HIS A 67 -3.36 -18.71 13.19
N GLY A 68 -4.22 -17.91 13.84
CA GLY A 68 -5.25 -18.40 14.75
C GLY A 68 -6.30 -19.33 14.12
N ARG A 69 -6.67 -19.11 12.85
CA ARG A 69 -7.67 -19.91 12.13
C ARG A 69 -7.06 -21.08 11.35
N THR A 70 -5.96 -20.84 10.66
CA THR A 70 -5.33 -21.85 9.80
C THR A 70 -4.41 -22.78 10.58
N LYS A 71 -4.00 -22.40 11.80
CA LYS A 71 -3.09 -23.15 12.68
C LYS A 71 -1.73 -23.46 12.05
N ARG A 72 -1.32 -22.62 11.10
CA ARG A 72 -0.07 -22.72 10.35
C ARG A 72 0.75 -21.46 10.52
N GLN A 73 2.06 -21.56 10.32
CA GLN A 73 2.95 -20.40 10.38
C GLN A 73 2.69 -19.47 9.19
N VAL A 74 2.65 -18.15 9.45
CA VAL A 74 2.34 -17.14 8.42
C VAL A 74 3.37 -17.17 7.28
N ALA A 75 4.67 -17.14 7.61
CA ALA A 75 5.73 -17.18 6.60
C ALA A 75 5.69 -18.44 5.72
N ALA A 76 5.37 -19.61 6.31
CA ALA A 76 5.25 -20.85 5.56
C ALA A 76 4.09 -20.81 4.56
N MET A 77 2.94 -20.27 4.98
CA MET A 77 1.80 -20.08 4.07
C MET A 77 2.14 -19.11 2.94
N PHE A 78 2.81 -18.00 3.23
CA PHE A 78 3.23 -17.05 2.20
C PHE A 78 4.23 -17.69 1.21
N ALA A 79 5.20 -18.47 1.70
CA ALA A 79 6.16 -19.16 0.84
C ALA A 79 5.50 -20.16 -0.12
N GLU A 80 4.38 -20.78 0.27
CA GLU A 80 3.59 -21.66 -0.59
C GLU A 80 2.82 -20.89 -1.67
N GLU A 81 2.30 -19.71 -1.35
CA GLU A 81 1.54 -18.88 -2.30
C GLU A 81 2.48 -18.10 -3.25
N LYS A 82 3.69 -17.76 -2.82
CA LYS A 82 4.64 -16.91 -3.54
C LYS A 82 4.90 -17.32 -5.01
N PRO A 83 5.07 -18.62 -5.36
CA PRO A 83 5.27 -19.04 -6.75
C PRO A 83 4.06 -18.79 -7.66
N PHE A 84 2.87 -18.62 -7.08
CA PHE A 84 1.63 -18.37 -7.81
C PHE A 84 1.29 -16.87 -7.93
N LEU A 85 2.07 -16.00 -7.28
CA LEU A 85 1.88 -14.56 -7.35
C LEU A 85 2.40 -14.01 -8.68
N GLN A 86 1.75 -12.96 -9.18
CA GLN A 86 2.23 -12.24 -10.36
C GLN A 86 3.52 -11.48 -10.02
N ALA A 87 4.43 -11.42 -10.98
CA ALA A 87 5.61 -10.56 -10.86
C ALA A 87 5.21 -9.08 -10.86
N LEU A 88 5.95 -8.26 -10.13
CA LEU A 88 5.75 -6.82 -10.17
C LEU A 88 6.21 -6.25 -11.53
N PRO A 89 5.56 -5.20 -12.03
CA PRO A 89 6.08 -4.43 -13.16
C PRO A 89 7.50 -3.93 -12.87
N LEU A 90 8.35 -3.87 -13.90
CA LEU A 90 9.74 -3.39 -13.77
C LEU A 90 9.83 -1.97 -13.21
N GLU A 91 8.91 -1.11 -13.64
CA GLU A 91 8.82 0.26 -13.15
C GLU A 91 7.66 0.41 -12.16
N PRO A 92 7.88 1.11 -11.02
CA PRO A 92 6.80 1.45 -10.11
C PRO A 92 5.83 2.42 -10.78
N PHE A 93 4.58 2.40 -10.33
CA PHE A 93 3.59 3.38 -10.79
C PHE A 93 4.07 4.81 -10.52
N ARG A 94 4.11 5.65 -11.56
CA ARG A 94 4.49 7.06 -11.44
C ARG A 94 3.28 7.91 -11.12
N TYR A 95 3.33 8.62 -10.01
CA TYR A 95 2.30 9.60 -9.66
C TYR A 95 2.33 10.75 -10.63
N TYR A 96 1.15 11.21 -11.03
CA TYR A 96 0.99 12.34 -11.93
C TYR A 96 -0.19 13.18 -11.46
N GLN A 97 -0.14 14.47 -11.80
CA GLN A 97 -1.28 15.36 -11.69
C GLN A 97 -1.85 15.58 -13.09
N TYR A 98 -3.17 15.50 -13.21
CA TYR A 98 -3.86 15.84 -14.46
C TYR A 98 -4.39 17.26 -14.35
N GLY A 99 -4.22 18.05 -15.41
CA GLY A 99 -4.79 19.38 -15.50
C GLY A 99 -4.93 19.83 -16.95
N GLU A 100 -5.97 20.59 -17.23
CA GLU A 100 -6.11 21.30 -18.51
C GLU A 100 -5.35 22.62 -18.44
N ARG A 101 -4.61 22.95 -19.50
CA ARG A 101 -3.77 24.16 -19.61
C ARG A 101 -3.87 24.72 -21.02
N THR A 102 -3.73 26.03 -21.14
CA THR A 102 -3.66 26.72 -22.42
C THR A 102 -2.21 26.81 -22.85
N VAL A 103 -1.90 26.43 -24.10
CA VAL A 103 -0.57 26.65 -24.68
C VAL A 103 -0.43 28.13 -24.98
N HIS A 104 0.63 28.74 -24.48
CA HIS A 104 0.96 30.13 -24.72
C HIS A 104 1.47 30.31 -26.16
N LEU A 105 1.52 31.56 -26.63
CA LEU A 105 1.98 31.90 -27.98
C LEU A 105 3.44 31.49 -28.26
N ASP A 106 4.25 31.36 -27.20
CA ASP A 106 5.64 30.91 -27.25
C ASP A 106 5.79 29.37 -27.28
N GLY A 107 4.68 28.63 -27.33
CA GLY A 107 4.67 27.16 -27.36
C GLY A 107 4.86 26.52 -25.99
N CYS A 108 4.81 27.30 -24.91
CA CYS A 108 4.96 26.78 -23.55
C CYS A 108 3.61 26.58 -22.85
N VAL A 109 3.58 25.68 -21.87
CA VAL A 109 2.52 25.57 -20.86
C VAL A 109 3.09 25.90 -19.48
N GLU A 110 2.34 26.63 -18.68
CA GLU A 110 2.71 26.94 -17.30
C GLU A 110 2.20 25.84 -16.33
N VAL A 111 3.09 25.34 -15.49
CA VAL A 111 2.79 24.43 -14.37
C VAL A 111 3.52 24.95 -13.13
N GLU A 112 2.75 25.39 -12.12
CA GLU A 112 3.29 25.89 -10.84
C GLU A 112 4.38 26.96 -11.03
N ALA A 113 4.13 27.95 -11.89
CA ALA A 113 5.05 29.03 -12.27
C ALA A 113 6.32 28.58 -13.03
N ALA A 114 6.41 27.32 -13.46
CA ALA A 114 7.44 26.82 -14.38
C ALA A 114 6.86 26.61 -15.79
N TYR A 115 7.66 26.89 -16.83
CA TYR A 115 7.25 26.80 -18.23
C TYR A 115 7.85 25.58 -18.90
N TYR A 116 7.01 24.80 -19.59
CA TYR A 116 7.40 23.59 -20.29
C TYR A 116 7.02 23.70 -21.76
N GLY A 117 7.95 23.43 -22.67
CA GLY A 117 7.65 23.37 -24.10
C GLY A 117 6.79 22.15 -24.43
N VAL A 118 5.83 22.34 -25.33
CA VAL A 118 4.95 21.28 -25.84
C VAL A 118 5.43 20.78 -27.19
#